data_AF-A0A934LAG4-F1
#
_entry.id   AF-A0A934LAG4-F1
#
_cell.length_a   1.000
_cell.length_b   1.000
_cell.length_c   1.000
_cell.angle_alpha   90.00
_cell.angle_beta   90.00
_cell.angle_gamma   90.00
#
_symmetry.space_group_name_H-M   'P 1'
#
loop_
_entity.id
_entity.type
_entity.pdbx_description
1 polymer ?
#
loop_
_entity_poly.entity_id
_entity_poly.type
_entity_poly.pdbx_seq_one_letter_code
_entity_poly.pdbx_strand_id
1 'polypeptide(L)' 'TERAYDNPKFVEDMVRDVAAVLNRDERIDWYVVESENFESIHNHSAYALIEKDKKKT' A
#
# COMPACT_ATOMS: atom_id res chain seq x y z
N THR A 1 -11.72 12.28 11.41
CA THR A 1 -11.20 12.21 12.78
C THR A 1 -11.88 11.16 13.66
N GLU A 2 -13.04 10.59 13.31
CA GLU A 2 -13.49 9.31 13.92
C GLU A 2 -13.12 8.11 13.03
N ARG A 3 -13.50 8.16 11.74
CA ARG A 3 -13.22 7.08 10.78
C ARG A 3 -11.75 6.64 10.69
N ALA A 4 -10.81 7.59 10.71
CA ALA A 4 -9.37 7.29 10.64
C ALA A 4 -8.82 6.73 11.96
N TYR A 5 -9.44 7.10 13.09
CA TYR A 5 -9.12 6.55 14.40
C TYR A 5 -9.62 5.11 14.53
N ASP A 6 -10.82 4.83 14.01
CA ASP A 6 -11.45 3.51 14.05
C ASP A 6 -10.84 2.53 13.03
N ASN A 7 -10.12 3.03 12.03
CA ASN A 7 -9.51 2.22 10.96
C ASN A 7 -8.01 2.54 10.81
N PRO A 8 -7.19 2.31 11.85
CA PRO A 8 -5.76 2.51 11.75
C PRO A 8 -5.18 1.48 10.78
N LYS A 9 -4.22 1.93 9.96
CA LYS A 9 -3.53 1.10 8.98
C LYS A 9 -2.06 1.43 9.06
N PHE A 10 -1.22 0.40 9.15
CA PHE A 10 0.21 0.57 8.96
C PHE A 10 0.53 0.82 7.49
N VAL A 11 1.75 1.29 7.21
CA VAL A 11 2.22 1.56 5.84
C VAL A 11 2.16 0.29 4.96
N GLU A 12 2.38 -0.88 5.56
CA GLU A 12 2.26 -2.19 4.90
C GLU A 12 0.82 -2.58 4.61
N ASP A 13 -0.13 -2.21 5.47
CA ASP A 13 -1.55 -2.52 5.25
C ASP A 13 -2.09 -1.71 4.07
N MET A 14 -1.66 -0.46 3.92
CA MET A 14 -2.04 0.39 2.78
C MET A 14 -1.63 -0.24 1.45
N VAL A 15 -0.36 -0.65 1.32
CA VAL A 15 0.11 -1.26 0.08
C VAL A 15 -0.54 -2.62 -0.18
N ARG A 16 -0.84 -3.42 0.85
CA ARG A 16 -1.53 -4.71 0.72
C ARG A 16 -2.98 -4.56 0.27
N ASP A 17 -3.71 -3.63 0.86
CA ASP A 17 -5.13 -3.40 0.52
C ASP A 17 -5.26 -2.94 -0.94
N VAL A 18 -4.41 -2.01 -1.39
CA VAL A 18 -4.39 -1.55 -2.78
C VAL A 18 -3.94 -2.68 -3.71
N ALA A 19 -2.86 -3.38 -3.39
CA ALA A 19 -2.38 -4.52 -4.19
C ALA A 19 -3.45 -5.61 -4.35
N ALA A 20 -4.24 -5.90 -3.31
CA ALA A 20 -5.33 -6.88 -3.39
C ALA A 20 -6.40 -6.48 -4.41
N VAL A 21 -6.68 -5.19 -4.57
CA VAL A 21 -7.59 -4.67 -5.61
C VAL A 21 -6.95 -4.79 -7.00
N LEU A 22 -5.71 -4.34 -7.17
CA LEU A 22 -5.01 -4.37 -8.46
C LEU A 22 -4.79 -5.80 -8.98
N ASN A 23 -4.60 -6.77 -8.08
CA ASN A 23 -4.52 -8.18 -8.42
C ASN A 23 -5.78 -8.71 -9.11
N ARG A 24 -6.96 -8.19 -8.76
CA ARG A 24 -8.26 -8.63 -9.30
C ARG A 24 -8.62 -7.94 -10.62
N ASP A 25 -7.94 -6.85 -10.98
CA ASP A 25 -8.20 -6.14 -12.22
C ASP A 25 -7.42 -6.79 -13.37
N GLU A 26 -8.12 -7.50 -14.26
CA GLU A 26 -7.53 -8.18 -15.42
C GLU A 26 -6.91 -7.23 -16.45
N ARG A 27 -7.24 -5.93 -16.42
CA ARG A 27 -6.68 -4.92 -17.32
C ARG A 27 -5.27 -4.49 -16.92
N ILE A 28 -4.86 -4.80 -15.69
CA ILE A 28 -3.55 -4.44 -15.15
C ILE A 28 -2.64 -5.66 -15.27
N ASP A 29 -1.56 -5.49 -16.04
CA ASP A 29 -0.55 -6.52 -16.27
C ASP A 29 0.61 -6.44 -15.27
N TRP A 30 1.00 -5.24 -14.88
CA TRP A 30 2.09 -4.97 -13.92
C TRP A 30 1.77 -3.71 -13.13
N TYR A 31 2.19 -3.66 -11.87
CA TYR A 31 2.04 -2.48 -11.02
C TYR A 31 3.15 -2.37 -9.97
N VAL A 32 3.32 -1.15 -9.47
CA VAL A 32 4.04 -0.82 -8.24
C VAL A 32 3.08 -0.01 -7.36
N VAL A 33 2.99 -0.36 -6.08
CA VAL A 33 2.26 0.39 -5.06
C VAL A 33 3.25 0.80 -3.99
N GLU A 34 3.33 2.09 -3.71
CA GLU A 34 4.18 2.67 -2.67
C GLU A 34 3.32 3.41 -1.66
N SER A 35 3.69 3.31 -0.38
CA SER A 35 3.15 4.14 0.68
C SER A 35 4.31 4.71 1.47
N GLU A 36 4.30 6.03 1.66
CA GLU A 36 5.24 6.77 2.49
C GLU A 36 4.45 7.53 3.55
N ASN A 37 4.74 7.26 4.82
CA ASN A 37 4.13 7.93 5.95
C ASN A 37 5.17 8.82 6.63
N PHE A 38 4.92 10.13 6.65
CA PHE A 38 5.70 11.07 7.47
C PHE A 38 5.33 10.89 8.94
N GLU A 39 6.20 10.24 9.71
CA GLU A 39 5.91 9.86 11.09
C GLU A 39 5.76 11.09 11.99
N SER A 40 4.62 11.21 12.67
CA SER A 40 4.36 12.37 13.54
C SER A 40 5.21 12.42 14.82
N ILE A 41 5.83 11.30 15.21
CA ILE A 41 6.66 11.16 16.41
C ILE A 41 8.12 10.77 16.12
N HIS A 42 8.53 10.73 14.84
CA HIS A 42 9.89 10.43 14.41
C HIS A 42 10.34 11.39 13.29
N ASN A 43 11.64 11.65 13.13
CA ASN A 43 12.15 12.49 12.03
C ASN A 43 12.61 11.66 10.82
N HIS A 44 11.81 10.67 10.45
CA HIS A 44 12.00 9.85 9.25
C HIS A 44 10.64 9.34 8.75
N SER A 45 10.58 8.92 7.49
CA SER A 45 9.37 8.31 6.93
C SER A 45 9.34 6.80 7.21
N ALA A 46 8.14 6.25 7.43
CA ALA A 46 7.89 4.83 7.27
C ALA A 46 7.51 4.54 5.81
N TYR A 47 8.04 3.48 5.22
CA TYR A 47 7.89 3.20 3.79
C TYR A 47 7.62 1.72 3.53
N ALA A 48 6.70 1.44 2.60
CA ALA A 48 6.45 0.10 2.07
C ALA A 48 6.19 0.16 0.56
N LEU A 49 6.58 -0.92 -0.13
CA LEU A 49 6.39 -1.09 -1.57
C LEU A 49 5.95 -2.53 -1.88
N ILE A 50 5.00 -2.67 -2.81
CA ILE A 50 4.72 -3.93 -3.50
C ILE A 50 4.85 -3.69 -5.00
N GLU A 51 5.77 -4.41 -5.64
CA GLU A 51 5.83 -4.54 -7.08
C GLU A 51 5.30 -5.91 -7.50
N LYS A 52 4.51 -5.96 -8.57
CA LYS A 52 4.07 -7.23 -9.15
C LYS A 52 3.91 -7.14 -10.66
N ASP A 53 4.58 -8.05 -11.35
CA ASP A 53 4.27 -8.46 -12.71
C ASP A 53 3.33 -9.67 -12.66
N LYS A 54 2.10 -9.54 -13.15
CA LYS A 54 1.13 -10.66 -13.14
C LYS A 54 1.42 -11.68 -14.25
N LYS A 55 2.32 -11.37 -15.19
CA LYS A 55 2.71 -12.26 -16.30
C LYS A 55 4.01 -13.02 -16.03
N LYS A 56 4.80 -12.62 -15.02
CA LYS A 56 5.97 -13.39 -14.58
C LYS A 56 5.53 -14.48 -13.60
N THR A 57 5.68 -15.73 -14.04
CA THR A 57 5.53 -16.94 -13.22
C THR A 57 6.72 -17.12 -12.29
#